data_AF-A0A081NFC1-F1
#
_entry.id   AF-A0A081NFC1-F1
#
_cell.length_a   1.000
_cell.length_b   1.000
_cell.length_c   1.000
_cell.angle_alpha   90.00
_cell.angle_beta   90.00
_cell.angle_gamma   90.00
#
_symmetry.space_group_name_H-M   'P 1'
#
loop_
_entity.id
_entity.type
_entity.pdbx_description
1 polymer ?
#
loop_
_entity_poly.entity_id
_entity_poly.type
_entity_poly.pdbx_seq_one_letter_code
_entity_poly.pdbx_strand_id
1 'polypeptide(L)'
;MSLVAAIPVLGKVIDKLFPDAGKAQAAKTELTEMLLNGELEELEQQAGVIKAEAQGEGWLQRNWRPIVMLVFTALVVCRWMGWSAPNLTEAVELKLFSIIQLGIGGYIASRGIEKVATRLGKGF
;
A
#
# COMPACT_ATOMS: atom_id res chain seq x y z
N MET A 1 10.06 -1.17 -14.55
CA MET A 1 9.04 -1.44 -15.57
C MET A 1 8.56 -0.07 -15.97
N SER A 2 9.12 0.50 -17.04
CA SER A 2 8.72 1.82 -17.53
C SER A 2 7.22 1.82 -17.84
N LEU A 3 6.55 2.96 -17.73
CA LEU A 3 5.14 3.08 -18.10
C LEU A 3 4.92 2.67 -19.56
N VAL A 4 5.92 2.89 -20.41
CA VAL A 4 6.01 2.40 -21.79
C VAL A 4 5.87 0.88 -21.90
N ALA A 5 6.46 0.12 -20.97
CA ALA A 5 6.34 -1.34 -20.96
C ALA A 5 4.96 -1.84 -20.48
N ALA A 6 4.17 -0.98 -19.81
CA ALA A 6 2.81 -1.29 -19.37
C ALA A 6 1.75 -1.06 -20.46
N ILE A 7 2.05 -0.26 -21.50
CA ILE A 7 1.16 0.03 -22.64
C ILE A 7 0.62 -1.23 -23.33
N PRO A 8 1.43 -2.25 -23.70
CA PRO A 8 0.90 -3.46 -24.33
C PRO A 8 0.05 -4.32 -23.38
N VAL A 9 0.27 -4.22 -22.06
CA VAL A 9 -0.52 -4.96 -21.06
C VAL A 9 -1.85 -4.25 -20.82
N LEU A 10 -1.86 -2.92 -20.70
CA LEU A 10 -3.06 -2.09 -20.64
C LEU A 10 -3.90 -2.23 -21.91
N GLY A 11 -3.26 -2.28 -23.09
CA GLY A 11 -3.94 -2.54 -24.36
C GLY A 11 -4.70 -3.87 -24.37
N LYS A 12 -4.08 -4.95 -23.87
CA LYS A 12 -4.74 -6.27 -23.75
C LYS A 12 -5.88 -6.29 -22.75
N VAL A 13 -5.82 -5.48 -21.69
CA VAL A 13 -6.89 -5.35 -20.69
C VAL A 13 -8.07 -4.54 -21.23
N ILE A 14 -7.78 -3.47 -21.98
CA ILE A 14 -8.80 -2.66 -22.67
C ILE A 14 -9.52 -3.49 -23.73
N ASP A 15 -8.79 -4.27 -24.54
CA ASP A 15 -9.38 -5.14 -25.56
C ASP A 15 -10.24 -6.28 -24.94
N LYS A 16 -9.96 -6.69 -23.69
CA LYS A 16 -10.76 -7.69 -22.96
C LYS A 16 -12.02 -7.13 -22.29
N LEU A 17 -12.02 -5.86 -21.91
CA LEU A 17 -13.13 -5.21 -21.20
C LEU A 17 -14.06 -4.44 -22.13
N PHE A 18 -13.58 -4.02 -23.31
CA PHE A 18 -14.37 -3.31 -24.32
C PHE A 18 -14.16 -3.94 -25.72
N PRO A 19 -15.04 -4.86 -26.15
CA PRO A 19 -15.01 -5.44 -27.50
C PRO A 19 -15.46 -4.46 -28.61
N ASP A 20 -15.93 -3.25 -28.28
CA ASP A 20 -16.25 -2.19 -29.25
C ASP A 20 -14.98 -1.48 -29.75
N ALA A 21 -14.56 -1.84 -30.97
CA ALA A 21 -13.35 -1.35 -31.62
C ALA A 21 -13.18 0.18 -31.63
N GLY A 22 -14.26 0.96 -31.57
CA GLY A 22 -14.21 2.43 -31.61
C GLY A 22 -13.59 3.09 -30.38
N LYS A 23 -13.82 2.57 -29.16
CA LYS A 23 -13.29 3.17 -27.92
C LYS A 23 -11.87 2.70 -27.61
N ALA A 24 -11.55 1.46 -27.98
CA ALA A 24 -10.19 0.92 -27.90
C ALA A 24 -9.24 1.66 -28.86
N GLN A 25 -9.69 2.02 -30.07
CA GLN A 25 -8.90 2.82 -30.99
C GLN A 25 -8.71 4.25 -30.45
N ALA A 26 -9.75 4.89 -29.93
CA ALA A 26 -9.65 6.24 -29.36
C ALA A 26 -8.65 6.30 -28.19
N ALA A 27 -8.72 5.34 -27.27
CA ALA A 27 -7.75 5.23 -26.17
C ALA A 27 -6.31 4.94 -26.67
N LYS A 28 -6.15 4.16 -27.74
CA LYS A 28 -4.84 3.92 -28.38
C LYS A 28 -4.31 5.20 -29.05
N THR A 29 -5.17 6.01 -29.67
CA THR A 29 -4.79 7.29 -30.28
C THR A 29 -4.40 8.31 -29.20
N GLU A 30 -5.18 8.44 -28.13
CA GLU A 30 -4.90 9.32 -27.00
C GLU A 30 -3.59 8.93 -26.29
N LEU A 31 -3.34 7.63 -26.08
CA LEU A 31 -2.04 7.14 -25.58
C LEU A 31 -0.88 7.43 -26.53
N THR A 32 -1.11 7.39 -27.85
CA THR A 32 -0.09 7.70 -28.85
C THR A 32 0.18 9.21 -28.92
N GLU A 33 -0.84 10.02 -28.69
CA GLU A 33 -0.75 11.48 -28.60
C GLU A 33 0.00 11.91 -27.33
N MET A 34 -0.29 11.29 -26.19
CA MET A 34 0.48 11.45 -24.95
C MET A 34 1.93 10.96 -25.07
N LEU A 35 2.19 9.91 -25.86
CA LEU A 35 3.54 9.46 -26.24
C LEU A 35 4.28 10.53 -27.07
N LEU A 36 3.61 11.07 -28.09
CA LEU A 36 4.17 12.07 -29.02
C LEU A 36 4.43 13.42 -28.36
N ASN A 37 3.57 13.83 -27.42
CA ASN A 37 3.69 15.09 -26.70
C ASN A 37 4.71 15.05 -25.55
N GLY A 38 5.35 13.89 -25.29
CA GLY A 38 6.35 13.75 -24.22
C GLY A 38 5.76 13.76 -22.80
N GLU A 39 4.43 13.85 -22.65
CA GLU A 39 3.74 13.85 -21.35
C GLU A 39 3.98 12.56 -20.57
N LEU A 40 4.18 11.44 -21.27
CA LEU A 40 4.54 10.17 -20.63
C LEU A 40 5.96 10.18 -20.05
N GLU A 41 6.89 10.91 -20.66
CA GLU A 41 8.25 11.02 -20.15
C GLU A 41 8.28 11.90 -18.90
N GLU A 42 7.50 12.98 -18.88
CA GLU A 42 7.31 13.82 -17.70
C GLU A 42 6.60 13.07 -16.57
N LEU A 43 5.54 12.32 -16.87
CA LEU A 43 4.86 11.43 -15.92
C LEU A 43 5.80 10.35 -15.37
N GLU A 44 6.66 9.77 -16.22
CA GLU A 44 7.63 8.77 -15.81
C GLU A 44 8.72 9.36 -14.91
N GLN A 45 9.17 10.59 -15.17
CA GLN A 45 10.09 11.32 -14.30
C GLN A 45 9.45 11.66 -12.95
N GLN A 46 8.22 12.19 -12.94
CA GLN A 46 7.48 12.48 -11.70
C GLN A 46 7.20 11.21 -10.90
N ALA A 47 6.77 10.13 -11.56
CA ALA A 47 6.62 8.82 -10.93
C ALA A 47 7.97 8.27 -10.42
N GLY A 48 9.06 8.56 -11.12
CA GLY A 48 10.43 8.24 -10.71
C GLY A 48 10.84 8.94 -9.43
N VAL A 49 10.53 10.24 -9.29
CA VAL A 49 10.78 11.02 -8.07
C VAL A 49 9.93 10.50 -6.90
N ILE A 50 8.62 10.33 -7.10
CA ILE A 50 7.72 9.78 -6.08
C ILE A 50 8.16 8.37 -5.67
N LYS A 51 8.62 7.56 -6.62
CA LYS A 51 9.16 6.24 -6.33
C LYS A 51 10.48 6.33 -5.58
N ALA A 52 11.38 7.25 -5.91
CA ALA A 52 12.62 7.46 -5.18
C ALA A 52 12.36 7.93 -3.73
N GLU A 53 11.37 8.80 -3.54
CA GLU A 53 10.92 9.25 -2.21
C GLU A 53 10.23 8.13 -1.42
N ALA A 54 9.34 7.36 -2.07
CA ALA A 54 8.66 6.22 -1.46
C ALA A 54 9.59 5.02 -1.22
N GLN A 55 10.67 4.90 -2.00
CA GLN A 55 11.75 3.94 -1.81
C GLN A 55 12.86 4.49 -0.89
N GLY A 56 12.70 5.69 -0.33
CA GLY A 56 13.63 6.27 0.62
C GLY A 56 14.06 5.22 1.64
N GLU A 57 15.34 4.83 1.58
CA GLU A 57 15.94 3.79 2.42
C GLU A 57 16.11 4.23 3.89
N GLY A 58 15.26 5.14 4.36
CA GLY A 58 15.24 5.55 5.75
C GLY A 58 15.01 4.33 6.64
N TRP A 59 15.99 4.01 7.49
CA TRP A 59 15.88 2.94 8.48
C TRP A 59 14.57 3.02 9.27
N LEU A 60 14.11 4.25 9.56
CA LEU A 60 12.86 4.50 10.26
C LEU A 60 11.62 4.09 9.43
N GLN A 61 11.61 4.32 8.12
CA GLN A 61 10.50 3.99 7.22
C GLN A 61 10.40 2.47 6.93
N ARG A 62 11.49 1.73 7.12
CA ARG A 62 11.48 0.26 7.08
C ARG A 62 11.06 -0.34 8.42
N ASN A 63 11.46 0.29 9.53
CA ASN A 63 11.27 -0.25 10.88
C ASN A 63 10.07 0.33 11.64
N TRP A 64 9.36 1.35 11.13
CA TRP A 64 8.24 1.96 11.88
C TRP A 64 7.14 0.95 12.24
N ARG A 65 6.86 -0.04 11.38
CA ARG A 65 5.90 -1.11 11.67
C ARG A 65 6.33 -1.96 12.89
N PRO A 66 7.55 -2.56 12.92
CA PRO A 66 8.09 -3.19 14.12
C PRO A 66 8.11 -2.26 15.35
N ILE A 67 8.54 -1.01 15.17
CA ILE A 67 8.67 -0.05 16.27
C ILE A 67 7.30 0.22 16.92
N VAL A 68 6.25 0.43 16.14
CA VAL A 68 4.89 0.64 16.66
C VAL A 68 4.41 -0.59 17.46
N MET A 69 4.69 -1.80 16.97
CA MET A 69 4.36 -3.03 17.71
C MET A 69 5.13 -3.13 19.03
N LEU A 70 6.43 -2.83 19.03
CA LEU A 70 7.26 -2.83 20.23
C LEU A 70 6.78 -1.79 21.26
N VAL A 71 6.36 -0.60 20.82
CA VAL A 71 5.78 0.42 21.69
C VAL A 71 4.47 -0.07 22.32
N PHE A 72 3.56 -0.65 21.54
CA PHE A 72 2.33 -1.21 22.10
C PHE A 72 2.59 -2.36 23.08
N THR A 73 3.51 -3.27 22.75
CA THR A 73 3.91 -4.35 23.68
C THR A 73 4.54 -3.78 24.95
N ALA A 74 5.41 -2.78 24.85
CA ALA A 74 6.02 -2.13 26.00
C ALA A 74 4.97 -1.45 26.89
N LEU A 75 3.95 -0.80 26.32
CA LEU A 75 2.85 -0.21 27.09
C LEU A 75 2.07 -1.27 27.89
N VAL A 76 1.79 -2.42 27.29
CA VAL A 76 1.14 -3.55 27.97
C VAL A 76 2.03 -4.10 29.10
N VAL A 77 3.33 -4.26 28.86
CA VAL A 77 4.29 -4.73 29.88
C VAL A 77 4.41 -3.74 31.03
N CYS A 78 4.58 -2.44 30.75
CA CYS A 78 4.63 -1.38 31.77
C CYS A 78 3.36 -1.36 32.64
N ARG A 79 2.19 -1.59 32.04
CA ARG A 79 0.93 -1.71 32.78
C ARG A 79 0.94 -2.89 33.76
N TRP A 80 1.47 -4.04 33.33
CA TRP A 80 1.59 -5.24 34.18
C TRP A 80 2.64 -5.09 35.29
N MET A 81 3.69 -4.31 35.04
CA MET A 81 4.73 -3.99 36.03
C MET A 81 4.31 -2.89 37.03
N GLY A 82 3.08 -2.37 36.93
CA GLY A 82 2.57 -1.33 37.82
C GLY A 82 3.06 0.09 37.49
N TRP A 83 3.77 0.27 36.37
CA TRP A 83 4.21 1.59 35.86
C TRP A 83 3.14 2.29 35.01
N SER A 84 1.86 2.09 35.32
CA SER A 84 0.77 2.81 34.66
C SER A 84 0.54 4.17 35.28
N ALA A 85 0.03 5.11 34.49
CA ALA A 85 -0.33 6.43 34.99
C ALA A 85 -1.32 6.29 36.18
N PRO A 86 -1.11 7.04 37.28
CA PRO A 86 -1.84 6.86 38.55
C PRO A 86 -3.34 7.17 38.48
N ASN A 87 -3.86 7.66 37.34
CA ASN A 87 -5.25 8.05 37.14
C ASN A 87 -5.91 7.37 35.93
N LEU A 88 -5.47 6.17 35.52
CA LEU A 88 -6.15 5.46 34.42
C LEU A 88 -7.52 4.95 34.89
N THR A 89 -8.60 5.57 34.41
CA THR A 89 -9.95 5.04 34.59
C THR A 89 -10.10 3.73 33.83
N GLU A 90 -10.84 2.77 34.40
CA GLU A 90 -11.10 1.45 33.79
C GLU A 90 -11.64 1.55 32.34
N ALA A 91 -12.45 2.57 32.04
CA ALA A 91 -12.95 2.84 30.70
C ALA A 91 -11.84 3.22 29.68
N VAL A 92 -10.80 3.92 30.14
CA VAL A 92 -9.64 4.29 29.31
C VAL A 92 -8.78 3.05 29.06
N GLU A 93 -8.60 2.20 30.07
CA GLU A 93 -7.87 0.95 29.96
C GLU A 93 -8.52 -0.03 28.96
N LEU A 94 -9.82 -0.24 29.07
CA LEU A 94 -10.59 -1.05 28.13
C LEU A 94 -10.48 -0.51 26.69
N LYS A 95 -10.55 0.81 26.50
CA LYS A 95 -10.34 1.44 25.20
C LYS A 95 -8.92 1.22 24.67
N LEU A 96 -7.89 1.35 25.49
CA LEU A 96 -6.50 1.08 25.09
C LEU A 96 -6.34 -0.37 24.63
N PHE A 97 -6.82 -1.34 25.41
CA PHE A 97 -6.75 -2.76 25.02
C PHE A 97 -7.54 -3.06 23.76
N SER A 98 -8.70 -2.43 23.57
CA SER A 98 -9.52 -2.56 22.36
C SER A 98 -8.79 -2.03 21.13
N ILE A 99 -8.10 -0.88 21.24
CA ILE A 99 -7.29 -0.30 20.17
C ILE A 99 -6.11 -1.22 19.81
N ILE A 100 -5.43 -1.79 20.82
CA ILE A 100 -4.33 -2.74 20.61
C ILE A 100 -4.84 -4.00 19.91
N GLN A 101 -5.96 -4.57 20.37
CA GLN A 101 -6.57 -5.75 19.75
C GLN A 101 -6.98 -5.49 18.30
N LEU A 102 -7.57 -4.32 18.01
CA LEU A 102 -7.90 -3.89 16.65
C LEU A 102 -6.63 -3.77 15.78
N GLY A 103 -5.58 -3.15 16.31
CA GLY A 103 -4.31 -2.96 15.59
C GLY A 103 -3.62 -4.27 15.23
N ILE A 104 -3.53 -5.20 16.19
CA ILE A 104 -2.94 -6.53 15.99
C ILE A 104 -3.83 -7.36 15.04
N GLY A 105 -5.14 -7.36 15.27
CA GLY A 105 -6.11 -8.08 14.44
C GLY A 105 -6.10 -7.60 12.98
N GLY A 106 -6.07 -6.28 12.76
CA GLY A 106 -5.97 -5.69 11.44
C GLY A 106 -4.64 -5.98 10.74
N TYR A 107 -3.53 -5.99 11.48
CA TYR A 107 -2.22 -6.35 10.92
C TYR A 107 -2.15 -7.83 10.49
N ILE A 108 -2.66 -8.74 11.32
CA ILE A 108 -2.68 -10.17 10.98
C ILE A 108 -3.62 -10.44 9.80
N ALA A 109 -4.81 -9.81 9.79
CA ALA A 109 -5.76 -9.93 8.71
C ALA A 109 -5.20 -9.42 7.37
N SER A 110 -4.58 -8.23 7.38
CA SER A 110 -3.96 -7.67 6.16
C SER A 110 -2.81 -8.53 5.63
N ARG A 111 -1.95 -9.06 6.50
CA ARG A 111 -0.90 -10.03 6.12
C ARG A 111 -1.50 -11.34 5.58
N GLY A 112 -2.64 -11.78 6.13
CA GLY A 112 -3.39 -12.93 5.63
C GLY A 112 -3.89 -12.69 4.21
N ILE A 113 -4.52 -11.53 3.96
CA ILE A 113 -5.01 -11.12 2.64
C ILE A 113 -3.87 -11.01 1.63
N GLU A 114 -2.73 -10.41 2.00
CA GLU A 114 -1.53 -10.29 1.16
C GLU A 114 -1.04 -11.67 0.68
N LYS A 115 -1.01 -12.67 1.58
CA LYS A 115 -0.63 -14.04 1.24
C LYS A 115 -1.63 -14.72 0.31
N VAL A 116 -2.93 -14.53 0.54
CA VAL A 116 -3.99 -15.09 -0.31
C VAL A 116 -3.94 -14.49 -1.71
N ALA A 117 -3.83 -13.16 -1.81
CA ALA A 117 -3.71 -12.46 -3.08
C ALA A 117 -2.46 -12.91 -3.87
N THR A 118 -1.31 -13.07 -3.20
CA THR A 118 -0.07 -13.55 -3.83
C THR A 118 -0.21 -14.99 -4.35
N ARG A 119 -1.00 -15.85 -3.68
CA ARG A 119 -1.26 -17.22 -4.14
C ARG A 119 -2.17 -17.25 -5.37
N LEU A 120 -3.21 -16.40 -5.40
CA LEU A 120 -4.12 -16.29 -6.53
C LEU A 120 -3.43 -15.71 -7.77
N GLY A 121 -2.57 -14.70 -7.61
CA GLY A 121 -1.83 -14.08 -8.71
C GLY A 121 -0.72 -14.95 -9.33
N LYS A 122 -0.29 -16.02 -8.66
CA LYS A 122 0.68 -17.00 -9.20
C LYS A 122 0.02 -18.19 -9.93
N GLY A 123 -1.32 -18.26 -9.91
CA GLY A 123 -2.10 -19.32 -10.54
C GLY A 123 -2.62 -19.00 -11.95
N PHE A 124 -2.26 -17.83 -12.50
CA PHE A 124 -2.57 -17.40 -13.86
C PHE A 124 -1.30 -17.14 -14.66
#